data_AF-A0A959Y3F2-F1
#
_entry.id   AF-A0A959Y3F2-F1
#
_cell.length_a   1.000
_cell.length_b   1.000
_cell.length_c   1.000
_cell.angle_alpha   90.00
_cell.angle_beta   90.00
_cell.angle_gamma   90.00
#
_symmetry.space_group_name_H-M   'P 1'
#
loop_
_entity.id
_entity.type
_entity.pdbx_description
1 polymer ?
#
loop_
_entity_poly.entity_id
_entity_poly.type
_entity_poly.pdbx_seq_one_letter_code
_entity_poly.pdbx_strand_id
1 'polypeptide(L)'
;MTLKKSLLLLLLLTLAFLAGAQDQSYGDCVMKTASRWGAPCEKCESYREGYKRDYSGTYQIELKNVCNETIEVKVAVQEDNGTWRTFPVKVLAPEETMDAFACQGSGKYLYWVRRLDDTEIVLPSDQEILTEYRTF
;
A
#
# COMPACT_ATOMS: atom_id res chain seq x y z
N MET A 1 -39.72 -35.43 6.59
CA MET A 1 -38.99 -34.78 5.48
C MET A 1 -38.35 -35.87 4.64
N THR A 2 -38.54 -35.84 3.32
CA THR A 2 -38.16 -36.93 2.41
C THR A 2 -36.63 -37.01 2.25
N LEU A 3 -36.07 -38.22 2.26
CA LEU A 3 -34.62 -38.51 2.17
C LEU A 3 -33.90 -37.72 1.05
N LYS A 4 -34.60 -37.47 -0.07
CA LYS A 4 -34.12 -36.64 -1.18
C LYS A 4 -33.85 -35.18 -0.80
N LYS A 5 -34.67 -34.58 0.08
CA LYS A 5 -34.48 -33.19 0.56
C LYS A 5 -33.27 -33.10 1.49
N SER A 6 -33.05 -34.11 2.32
CA SER A 6 -31.88 -34.18 3.21
C SER A 6 -30.58 -34.32 2.42
N LEU A 7 -30.58 -35.12 1.34
CA LEU A 7 -29.41 -35.29 0.47
C LEU A 7 -29.06 -33.98 -0.28
N LEU A 8 -30.09 -33.26 -0.76
CA LEU A 8 -29.91 -31.98 -1.45
C LEU A 8 -29.32 -30.90 -0.53
N LEU A 9 -29.79 -30.85 0.72
CA LEU A 9 -29.28 -29.93 1.75
C LEU A 9 -27.82 -30.23 2.10
N LEU A 10 -27.46 -31.51 2.22
CA LEU A 10 -26.09 -31.92 2.51
C LEU A 10 -25.13 -31.52 1.38
N LEU A 11 -25.57 -31.69 0.12
CA LEU A 11 -24.79 -31.31 -1.07
C LEU A 11 -24.62 -29.78 -1.19
N LEU A 12 -25.64 -29.01 -0.85
CA LEU A 12 -25.58 -27.55 -0.86
C LEU A 12 -24.65 -27.01 0.24
N LEU A 13 -24.63 -27.64 1.42
CA LEU A 13 -23.68 -27.27 2.48
C LEU A 13 -22.23 -27.56 2.08
N THR A 14 -21.94 -28.69 1.43
CA THR A 14 -20.56 -29.00 1.00
C THR A 14 -20.06 -28.08 -0.11
N LEU A 15 -20.93 -27.65 -1.02
CA LEU A 15 -20.61 -26.65 -2.05
C LEU A 15 -20.33 -25.27 -1.46
N ALA A 16 -21.01 -24.88 -0.38
CA ALA A 16 -20.77 -23.60 0.29
C ALA A 16 -19.41 -23.54 1.01
N PHE A 17 -18.91 -24.67 1.52
CA PHE A 17 -17.58 -24.73 2.15
C PHE A 17 -16.42 -24.67 1.15
N LEU A 18 -16.64 -25.06 -0.11
CA LEU A 18 -15.63 -24.99 -1.18
C LEU A 18 -15.57 -23.61 -1.85
N ALA A 19 -16.55 -22.73 -1.62
CA ALA A 19 -16.61 -21.38 -2.18
C ALA A 19 -15.80 -20.35 -1.38
N GLY A 20 -14.89 -20.79 -0.50
CA GLY A 20 -13.95 -19.93 0.20
C GLY A 20 -12.80 -19.47 -0.69
N ALA A 21 -13.09 -18.83 -1.82
CA ALA A 21 -12.12 -17.94 -2.45
C ALA A 21 -12.03 -16.69 -1.55
N GLN A 22 -11.30 -16.81 -0.44
CA GLN A 22 -10.93 -15.64 0.34
C GLN A 22 -9.91 -14.88 -0.49
N ASP A 23 -10.36 -13.79 -1.07
CA ASP A 23 -9.56 -12.67 -1.56
C ASP A 23 -8.61 -12.25 -0.42
N GLN A 24 -7.45 -12.89 -0.36
CA GLN A 24 -6.49 -12.67 0.71
C GLN A 24 -5.87 -11.30 0.46
N SER A 25 -6.34 -10.31 1.20
CA SER A 25 -5.72 -8.99 1.23
C SER A 25 -4.28 -9.13 1.73
N TYR A 26 -3.31 -9.10 0.82
CA TYR A 26 -1.88 -9.05 1.15
C TYR A 26 -1.47 -7.73 1.82
N GLY A 27 -2.43 -6.83 2.12
CA GLY A 27 -2.19 -5.60 2.86
C GLY A 27 -1.58 -5.82 4.24
N ASP A 28 -1.82 -6.98 4.86
CA ASP A 28 -1.25 -7.35 6.17
C ASP A 28 0.24 -7.71 6.09
N CYS A 29 0.78 -7.94 4.88
CA CYS A 29 2.20 -8.22 4.66
C CYS A 29 3.08 -6.96 4.70
N VAL A 30 2.49 -5.77 4.66
CA VAL A 30 3.24 -4.51 4.71
C VAL A 30 3.00 -3.81 6.03
N MET A 31 4.08 -3.58 6.77
CA MET A 31 4.06 -2.87 8.05
C MET A 31 4.86 -1.58 7.97
N LYS A 32 4.31 -0.48 8.51
CA LYS A 32 5.09 0.75 8.71
C LYS A 32 6.05 0.57 9.89
N THR A 33 7.35 0.57 9.63
CA THR A 33 8.41 0.43 10.65
C THR A 33 8.86 1.77 11.20
N ALA A 34 8.83 2.83 10.39
CA ALA A 34 9.22 4.17 10.81
C ALA A 34 8.43 5.27 10.08
N SER A 35 8.35 6.43 10.72
CA SER A 35 7.95 7.69 10.07
C SER A 35 8.74 8.85 10.66
N ARG A 36 9.22 9.76 9.82
CA ARG A 36 10.13 10.86 10.17
C ARG A 36 9.71 12.15 9.50
N TRP A 37 9.70 13.23 10.26
CA TRP A 37 9.62 14.60 9.73
C TRP A 37 11.01 15.21 9.70
N GLY A 38 11.29 16.12 8.75
CA GLY A 38 12.59 16.78 8.70
C GLY A 38 13.70 15.94 8.08
N ALA A 39 13.39 14.78 7.50
CA ALA A 39 14.38 13.87 6.94
C ALA A 39 15.06 14.53 5.72
N PRO A 40 16.40 14.54 5.63
CA PRO A 40 17.09 15.05 4.45
C PRO A 40 16.62 14.33 3.18
N CYS A 41 16.15 15.09 2.19
CA CYS A 41 15.70 14.53 0.92
C CYS A 41 16.17 15.37 -0.25
N GLU A 42 17.06 14.82 -1.06
CA GLU A 42 17.63 15.49 -2.25
C GLU A 42 16.57 15.82 -3.32
N LYS A 43 15.41 15.14 -3.28
CA LYS A 43 14.30 15.40 -4.19
C LYS A 43 13.37 16.52 -3.69
N CYS A 44 13.60 17.04 -2.49
CA CYS A 44 12.78 18.05 -1.82
C CYS A 44 13.60 19.30 -1.48
N GLU A 45 14.48 19.72 -2.38
CA GLU A 45 15.30 20.91 -2.16
C GLU A 45 14.42 22.15 -2.01
N SER A 46 14.28 22.62 -0.77
CA SER A 46 13.75 23.93 -0.45
C SER A 46 14.82 24.71 0.31
N TYR A 47 14.90 26.02 0.07
CA TYR A 47 15.90 26.87 0.68
C TYR A 47 15.21 27.94 1.52
N ARG A 48 15.64 28.11 2.77
CA ARG A 48 15.26 29.26 3.61
C ARG A 48 16.32 30.35 3.54
N GLU A 49 15.99 31.51 4.10
CA GLU A 49 16.88 32.67 4.18
C GLU A 49 18.32 32.26 4.54
N GLY A 50 19.26 32.70 3.69
CA GLY A 50 20.68 32.31 3.80
C GLY A 50 21.06 31.02 3.07
N TYR A 51 20.28 30.56 2.08
CA TYR A 51 20.56 29.39 1.23
C TYR A 51 20.77 28.08 2.01
N LYS A 52 20.21 27.98 3.21
CA LYS A 52 20.22 26.73 3.97
C LYS A 52 19.10 25.84 3.46
N ARG A 53 19.44 24.59 3.16
CA ARG A 53 18.46 23.57 2.80
C ARG A 53 17.51 23.36 3.97
N ASP A 54 16.23 23.46 3.69
CA ASP A 54 15.15 23.22 4.63
C ASP A 54 14.40 21.96 4.23
N TYR A 55 14.38 21.01 5.15
CA TYR A 55 13.66 19.74 5.03
C TYR A 55 12.53 19.63 6.04
N SER A 56 12.21 20.69 6.81
CA SER A 56 11.25 20.59 7.91
C SER A 56 9.87 20.09 7.47
N GLY A 57 9.49 20.38 6.22
CA GLY A 57 8.24 19.91 5.61
C GLY A 57 8.30 18.47 5.10
N THR A 58 9.49 17.89 4.96
CA THR A 58 9.63 16.54 4.41
C THR A 58 9.10 15.51 5.39
N TYR A 59 8.13 14.71 4.94
CA TYR A 59 7.61 13.56 5.67
C TYR A 59 8.06 12.29 4.96
N GLN A 60 8.75 11.40 5.67
CA GLN A 60 9.23 10.13 5.15
C GLN A 60 8.62 8.98 5.97
N ILE A 61 8.27 7.89 5.29
CA ILE A 61 7.84 6.63 5.89
C ILE A 61 8.76 5.51 5.41
N GLU A 62 8.94 4.51 6.27
CA GLU A 62 9.58 3.24 5.94
C GLU A 62 8.53 2.14 6.08
N LEU A 63 8.37 1.34 5.02
CA LEU A 63 7.49 0.18 4.97
C LEU A 63 8.34 -1.09 4.84
N LYS A 64 7.92 -2.16 5.49
CA LYS A 64 8.61 -3.46 5.49
C LYS A 64 7.68 -4.58 5.09
N ASN A 65 8.17 -5.51 4.28
CA ASN A 65 7.51 -6.80 4.08
C ASN A 65 7.75 -7.69 5.31
N VAL A 66 6.70 -8.03 6.04
CA VAL A 66 6.74 -8.90 7.25
C VAL A 66 6.29 -10.34 6.97
N CYS A 67 5.87 -10.60 5.74
CA CYS A 67 5.50 -11.93 5.28
C CYS A 67 6.72 -12.69 4.75
N ASN A 68 6.59 -14.01 4.60
CA ASN A 68 7.65 -14.88 4.07
C ASN A 68 7.60 -15.01 2.54
N GLU A 69 6.63 -14.36 1.91
CA GLU A 69 6.44 -14.28 0.46
C GLU A 69 7.05 -13.00 -0.12
N THR A 70 7.42 -13.05 -1.39
CA THR A 70 7.79 -11.83 -2.15
C THR A 70 6.52 -11.14 -2.63
N ILE A 71 6.44 -9.83 -2.42
CA ILE A 71 5.27 -9.01 -2.74
C ILE A 71 5.64 -7.84 -3.66
N GLU A 72 4.65 -7.31 -4.36
CA GLU A 72 4.73 -6.05 -5.06
C GLU A 72 3.93 -4.98 -4.32
N VAL A 73 4.55 -3.83 -4.10
CA VAL A 73 3.97 -2.73 -3.33
C VAL A 73 3.94 -1.47 -4.17
N LYS A 74 2.74 -0.87 -4.29
CA LYS A 74 2.53 0.49 -4.78
C LYS A 74 2.33 1.41 -3.58
N VAL A 75 3.00 2.56 -3.54
CA VAL A 75 2.90 3.52 -2.42
C VAL A 75 2.67 4.92 -2.94
N ALA A 76 1.88 5.70 -2.18
CA ALA A 76 1.77 7.13 -2.33
C ALA A 76 1.80 7.83 -0.96
N VAL A 77 2.45 9.00 -0.89
CA VAL A 77 2.49 9.84 0.31
C VAL A 77 1.89 11.19 -0.04
N GLN A 78 1.02 11.71 0.83
CA GLN A 78 0.26 12.92 0.54
C GLN A 78 1.09 14.17 0.87
N GLU A 79 1.15 15.09 -0.07
CA GLU A 79 1.62 16.45 0.14
C GLU A 79 0.54 17.25 0.91
N ASP A 80 0.92 18.35 1.56
CA ASP A 80 0.08 19.22 2.39
C ASP A 80 -1.09 19.85 1.62
N ASN A 81 -0.90 20.05 0.31
CA ASN A 81 -1.91 20.53 -0.62
C ASN A 81 -2.93 19.45 -1.06
N GLY A 82 -2.82 18.23 -0.50
CA GLY A 82 -3.71 17.10 -0.79
C GLY A 82 -3.35 16.30 -2.05
N THR A 83 -2.29 16.67 -2.77
CA THR A 83 -1.79 15.92 -3.92
C THR A 83 -1.01 14.70 -3.46
N TRP A 84 -1.11 13.59 -4.17
CA TRP A 84 -0.35 12.38 -3.87
C TRP A 84 0.98 12.36 -4.62
N ARG A 85 2.09 12.21 -3.89
CA ARG A 85 3.37 11.82 -4.47
C ARG A 85 3.41 10.31 -4.59
N THR A 86 3.40 9.80 -5.81
CA THR A 86 3.40 8.37 -6.09
C THR A 86 4.81 7.84 -6.30
N PHE A 87 5.00 6.55 -6.01
CA PHE A 87 6.24 5.82 -6.22
C PHE A 87 6.00 4.67 -7.20
N PRO A 88 7.00 4.27 -8.01
CA PRO A 88 6.88 3.09 -8.85
C PRO A 88 6.55 1.85 -8.01
N VAL A 89 5.92 0.85 -8.63
CA VAL A 89 5.75 -0.47 -7.99
C VAL A 89 7.12 -1.02 -7.66
N LYS A 90 7.31 -1.45 -6.41
CA LYS A 90 8.55 -2.08 -5.95
C LYS A 90 8.26 -3.51 -5.51
N VAL A 91 9.11 -4.45 -5.94
CA VAL A 91 9.14 -5.82 -5.42
C VAL A 91 9.89 -5.81 -4.10
N LEU A 92 9.30 -6.37 -3.05
CA LEU A 92 9.92 -6.56 -1.74
C LEU A 92 10.05 -8.04 -1.41
N ALA A 93 11.29 -8.50 -1.26
CA ALA A 93 11.56 -9.80 -0.67
C ALA A 93 11.15 -9.83 0.83
N PRO A 94 11.05 -11.01 1.46
CA PRO A 94 10.81 -11.10 2.90
C PRO A 94 11.79 -10.24 3.69
N GLU A 95 11.28 -9.53 4.69
CA GLU A 95 12.03 -8.61 5.55
C GLU A 95 12.64 -7.38 4.85
N GLU A 96 12.46 -7.22 3.53
CA GLU A 96 12.94 -6.06 2.79
C GLU A 96 12.10 -4.82 3.11
N THR A 97 12.75 -3.65 3.10
CA THR A 97 12.13 -2.36 3.32
C THR A 97 12.08 -1.49 2.06
N MET A 98 11.18 -0.50 2.09
CA MET A 98 11.18 0.61 1.15
C MET A 98 10.87 1.92 1.86
N ASP A 99 11.45 2.99 1.33
CA ASP A 99 11.15 4.35 1.75
C ASP A 99 10.21 5.04 0.75
N ALA A 100 9.31 5.84 1.30
CA ALA A 100 8.50 6.78 0.54
C ALA A 100 8.43 8.11 1.28
N PHE A 101 8.22 9.21 0.57
CA PHE A 101 8.23 10.55 1.17
C PHE A 101 7.27 11.50 0.46
N ALA A 102 6.98 12.62 1.11
CA ALA A 102 6.39 13.85 0.56
C ALA A 102 7.29 15.03 0.95
N CYS A 103 7.41 16.04 0.09
CA CYS A 103 8.32 17.17 0.32
C CYS A 103 7.75 18.20 1.30
N GLN A 104 6.45 18.40 1.24
CA GLN A 104 5.64 19.10 2.23
C GLN A 104 4.56 18.11 2.64
N GLY A 105 4.85 17.20 3.58
CA GLY A 105 3.93 16.11 3.88
C GLY A 105 2.71 16.55 4.69
N SER A 106 1.60 15.82 4.53
CA SER A 106 0.45 15.90 5.44
C SER A 106 0.49 14.87 6.58
N GLY A 107 1.43 13.91 6.51
CA GLY A 107 1.49 12.75 7.40
C GLY A 107 0.71 11.53 6.91
N LYS A 108 -0.13 11.67 5.88
CA LYS A 108 -0.92 10.58 5.29
C LYS A 108 -0.15 9.82 4.21
N TYR A 109 -0.48 8.55 4.07
CA TYR A 109 0.06 7.67 3.03
C TYR A 109 -0.98 6.59 2.68
N LEU A 110 -0.87 6.05 1.46
CA LEU A 110 -1.62 4.91 0.97
C LEU A 110 -0.65 3.89 0.40
N TYR A 111 -1.04 2.61 0.48
CA TYR A 111 -0.29 1.53 -0.14
C TYR A 111 -1.25 0.45 -0.64
N TRP A 112 -0.82 -0.22 -1.71
CA TRP A 112 -1.51 -1.37 -2.31
C TRP A 112 -0.50 -2.48 -2.47
N VAL A 113 -0.93 -3.70 -2.18
CA VAL A 113 -0.06 -4.87 -2.13
C VAL A 113 -0.68 -6.00 -2.92
N ARG A 114 0.16 -6.73 -3.64
CA ARG A 114 -0.18 -8.04 -4.18
C ARG A 114 1.02 -8.97 -4.04
N ARG A 115 0.79 -10.27 -4.14
CA ARG A 115 1.89 -11.23 -4.28
C ARG A 115 2.59 -11.00 -5.63
N LEU A 116 3.89 -11.28 -5.69
CA LEU A 116 4.63 -11.24 -6.95
C LEU A 116 3.92 -12.10 -8.01
N ASP A 117 3.81 -11.57 -9.23
CA ASP A 117 3.17 -12.20 -10.40
C ASP A 117 1.67 -12.52 -10.23
N ASP A 118 1.01 -11.97 -9.21
CA ASP A 118 -0.44 -12.04 -9.09
C ASP A 118 -1.11 -11.11 -10.10
N THR A 119 -1.67 -11.70 -11.15
CA THR A 119 -2.36 -10.97 -12.22
C THR A 119 -3.84 -10.73 -11.92
N GLU A 120 -4.38 -11.33 -10.86
CA GLU A 120 -5.79 -11.14 -10.47
C GLU A 120 -5.98 -9.78 -9.78
N ILE A 121 -4.95 -9.32 -9.06
CA ILE A 121 -4.92 -8.00 -8.41
C ILE A 121 -4.19 -7.00 -9.30
N VAL A 122 -4.91 -5.97 -9.76
CA VAL A 122 -4.33 -4.84 -10.51
C VAL A 122 -3.99 -3.72 -9.53
N LEU A 123 -2.70 -3.39 -9.41
CA LEU A 123 -2.26 -2.23 -8.65
C LEU A 123 -2.64 -0.94 -9.38
N PRO A 124 -3.08 0.12 -8.67
CA PRO A 124 -3.49 1.35 -9.31
C PRO A 124 -2.31 2.06 -9.98
N SER A 125 -2.60 2.66 -11.12
CA SER A 125 -1.72 3.57 -11.84
C SER A 125 -1.55 4.90 -11.09
N ASP A 126 -0.51 5.66 -11.45
CA ASP A 126 -0.33 7.01 -10.91
C ASP A 126 -1.53 7.92 -11.20
N GLN A 127 -2.12 7.78 -12.38
CA GLN A 127 -3.26 8.58 -12.79
C GLN A 127 -4.48 8.30 -11.91
N GLU A 128 -4.80 7.03 -11.66
CA GLU A 128 -5.92 6.63 -10.80
C GLU A 128 -5.74 7.14 -9.37
N ILE A 129 -4.52 7.03 -8.82
CA ILE A 129 -4.21 7.56 -7.48
C ILE A 129 -4.46 9.08 -7.41
N LEU A 130 -4.01 9.82 -8.43
CA LEU A 130 -4.14 11.28 -8.48
C LEU A 130 -5.59 11.75 -8.67
N THR A 131 -6.45 10.95 -9.31
CA THR A 131 -7.85 11.32 -9.57
C THR A 131 -8.83 10.80 -8.54
N GLU A 132 -8.71 9.56 -8.10
CA GLU A 132 -9.73 8.87 -7.29
C GLU A 132 -9.50 9.02 -5.78
N TYR A 133 -8.26 9.25 -5.36
CA TYR A 133 -7.89 9.26 -3.94
C TYR A 133 -7.66 10.67 -3.38
N ARG A 134 -7.97 11.73 -4.13
CA ARG A 134 -7.69 13.13 -3.75
C ARG A 134 -8.37 13.59 -2.46
N THR A 135 -9.47 12.95 -2.05
CA THR A 135 -10.31 13.35 -0.91
C THR A 135 -10.10 12.56 0.37
N PHE A 136 -9.16 11.59 0.41
CA PHE A 136 -8.88 10.78 1.59
C PHE A 136 -7.89 11.44 2.58
#